data_AF-A0A1D1Y1V2-F1
#
_entry.id   AF-A0A1D1Y1V2-F1
#
_cell.length_a   1.000
_cell.length_b   1.000
_cell.length_c   1.000
_cell.angle_alpha   90.00
_cell.angle_beta   90.00
_cell.angle_gamma   90.00
#
_symmetry.space_group_name_H-M   'P 1'
#
loop_
_entity.id
_entity.type
_entity.pdbx_description
1 polymer ?
#
loop_
_entity_poly.entity_id
_entity_poly.type
_entity_poly.pdbx_seq_one_letter_code
_entity_poly.pdbx_strand_id
1 'polypeptide(L)'
;MPHQGPCRGVYSSLAVLLLAAFCSCWVCCSAAGGEAGGAANRFDFGTLTLGSLKLLGDAHLKNGSIRLSPDLPVPNSGAGRALYAKPVRFRHPATRLPLSFSTFFSFTVTNLNPSSIGGGLAFLLASDDRSLGDAGGSLGLINGSAAALDDGTIVVAVEFDTQMDVEFNDINGNHVGVDLNSMVSTEVADLDAAGVDLKSGDLVNAWIEYDGGAQVLQVYVSYSTFRPADPVISFPVDLGRFVNDFMYVGFSGSTQGSTEVHSVEWWSFASAGLSATAAPPPPPATASNSPGPPPSALPPSISVSVAESPKNGSADSPPSASSCQNNGLCRQGPAAVAGVATGGAFFLAMCAGLVVWVFARRFRSVKKPDDLAAEVVRMPREFSYRELSTATRGFERSRVIGHGAFGTVYKGIVPETGAMVAVKRCINGGGDGGQGKAEFLSELSIIAGLRHRNLVRLQGWCHQKGEILLVYDYMP
;
A
#
# COMPACT_ATOMS: atom_id res chain seq x y z
N MET A 1 40.81 7.50 -79.65
CA MET A 1 42.14 6.95 -79.30
C MET A 1 42.43 7.28 -77.84
N PRO A 2 43.27 6.50 -77.14
CA PRO A 2 43.16 6.28 -75.69
C PRO A 2 44.19 7.04 -74.83
N HIS A 3 43.95 7.04 -73.50
CA HIS A 3 44.82 7.35 -72.33
C HIS A 3 43.94 8.08 -71.29
N GLN A 4 43.88 7.77 -69.98
CA GLN A 4 44.56 6.83 -69.07
C GLN A 4 43.54 6.29 -68.02
N GLY A 5 43.83 5.16 -67.35
CA GLY A 5 43.25 4.83 -66.03
C GLY A 5 44.26 5.18 -64.90
N PRO A 6 44.29 4.49 -63.74
CA PRO A 6 43.28 3.62 -63.11
C PRO A 6 43.18 3.83 -61.56
N CYS A 7 42.63 2.84 -60.84
CA CYS A 7 42.88 2.53 -59.41
C CYS A 7 42.23 3.34 -58.27
N ARG A 8 41.09 2.84 -57.77
CA ARG A 8 40.86 2.48 -56.35
C ARG A 8 40.03 1.19 -56.32
N GLY A 9 40.16 0.26 -55.38
CA GLY A 9 40.97 0.22 -54.15
C GLY A 9 40.19 -0.56 -53.09
N VAL A 10 40.60 -1.81 -52.80
CA VAL A 10 39.82 -2.76 -51.98
C VAL A 10 39.83 -2.36 -50.49
N TYR A 11 38.71 -1.85 -49.97
CA TYR A 11 38.46 -1.71 -48.53
C TYR A 11 36.96 -1.81 -48.20
N SER A 12 36.40 -3.02 -48.13
CA SER A 12 35.05 -3.24 -47.57
C SER A 12 34.82 -4.67 -47.06
N SER A 13 35.61 -5.13 -46.08
CA SER A 13 35.32 -6.40 -45.37
C SER A 13 35.67 -6.45 -43.87
N LEU A 14 36.24 -5.40 -43.27
CA LEU A 14 36.52 -5.37 -41.81
C LEU A 14 35.51 -4.58 -40.96
N ALA A 15 34.68 -3.72 -41.56
CA ALA A 15 33.75 -2.87 -40.80
C ALA A 15 32.48 -3.62 -40.30
N VAL A 16 32.12 -4.74 -40.92
CA VAL A 16 30.86 -5.46 -40.62
C VAL A 16 31.02 -6.44 -39.44
N LEU A 17 32.23 -6.94 -39.18
CA LEU A 17 32.50 -7.93 -38.12
C LEU A 17 32.59 -7.33 -36.70
N LEU A 18 32.79 -6.02 -36.55
CA LEU A 18 32.84 -5.37 -35.23
C LEU A 18 31.47 -4.94 -34.69
N LEU A 19 30.44 -4.78 -35.53
CA LEU A 19 29.08 -4.49 -35.06
C LEU A 19 28.38 -5.74 -34.45
N ALA A 20 28.74 -6.94 -34.91
CA ALA A 20 28.15 -8.18 -34.44
C ALA A 20 28.56 -8.57 -33.00
N ALA A 21 29.74 -8.14 -32.54
CA ALA A 21 30.26 -8.47 -31.21
C ALA A 21 29.66 -7.61 -30.07
N PHE A 22 29.13 -6.42 -30.37
CA PHE A 22 28.49 -5.57 -29.36
C PHE A 22 27.01 -5.91 -29.12
N CYS A 23 26.35 -6.56 -30.08
CA CYS A 23 24.94 -6.95 -29.93
C CYS A 23 24.76 -8.21 -29.04
N SER A 24 25.73 -9.13 -29.06
CA SER A 24 25.68 -10.37 -28.27
C SER A 24 26.03 -10.19 -26.78
N CYS A 25 26.79 -9.16 -26.41
CA CYS A 25 27.14 -8.92 -25.00
C CYS A 25 26.01 -8.23 -24.21
N TRP A 26 25.16 -7.42 -24.86
CA TRP A 26 23.95 -6.86 -24.24
C TRP A 26 22.85 -7.90 -23.97
N VAL A 27 22.81 -8.99 -24.76
CA VAL A 27 21.87 -10.09 -24.56
C VAL A 27 22.30 -11.01 -23.41
N CYS A 28 23.61 -11.20 -23.17
CA CYS A 28 24.09 -12.05 -22.06
C CYS A 28 24.23 -11.35 -20.70
N CYS A 29 24.40 -10.03 -20.62
CA CYS A 29 24.46 -9.32 -19.33
C CYS A 29 23.09 -8.97 -18.72
N SER A 30 21.98 -9.25 -19.42
CA SER A 30 20.62 -9.16 -18.84
C SER A 30 20.19 -10.45 -18.12
N ALA A 31 21.03 -11.49 -18.10
CA ALA A 31 20.74 -12.82 -17.54
C ALA A 31 21.39 -13.08 -16.16
N ALA A 32 21.93 -12.04 -15.51
CA ALA A 32 22.55 -12.14 -14.18
C ALA A 32 22.18 -10.95 -13.26
N GLY A 33 20.92 -10.51 -13.34
CA GLY A 33 20.27 -9.75 -12.27
C GLY A 33 19.51 -10.74 -11.38
N GLY A 34 19.73 -10.69 -10.07
CA GLY A 34 19.27 -11.72 -9.13
C GLY A 34 17.74 -11.91 -9.08
N GLU A 35 17.33 -13.02 -8.46
CA GLU A 35 15.93 -13.41 -8.26
C GLU A 35 15.08 -12.24 -7.74
N ALA A 36 14.34 -11.62 -8.65
CA ALA A 36 13.28 -10.68 -8.29
C ALA A 36 12.10 -11.50 -7.75
N GLY A 37 12.18 -11.84 -6.45
CA GLY A 37 11.05 -12.39 -5.71
C GLY A 37 9.84 -11.51 -5.97
N GLY A 38 8.81 -12.06 -6.62
CA GLY A 38 7.71 -11.28 -7.18
C GLY A 38 7.05 -10.43 -6.11
N ALA A 39 7.25 -9.12 -6.18
CA ALA A 39 6.81 -8.20 -5.15
C ALA A 39 5.28 -8.24 -4.98
N ALA A 40 4.82 -8.12 -3.73
CA ALA A 40 3.42 -7.95 -3.41
C ALA A 40 2.86 -6.73 -4.16
N ASN A 41 1.69 -6.87 -4.80
CA ASN A 41 0.99 -5.72 -5.34
C ASN A 41 0.29 -5.04 -4.16
N ARG A 42 0.66 -3.79 -3.86
CA ARG A 42 0.00 -2.99 -2.84
C ARG A 42 -0.22 -1.57 -3.33
N PHE A 43 -1.42 -1.06 -3.15
CA PHE A 43 -1.75 0.35 -3.35
C PHE A 43 -2.84 0.79 -2.37
N ASP A 44 -2.92 2.10 -2.16
CA ASP A 44 -4.01 2.80 -1.50
C ASP A 44 -4.43 4.03 -2.32
N PHE A 45 -5.56 4.62 -1.99
CA PHE A 45 -6.11 5.76 -2.72
C PHE A 45 -5.18 6.99 -2.75
N GLY A 46 -4.30 7.16 -1.75
CA GLY A 46 -3.27 8.21 -1.76
C GLY A 46 -2.16 7.96 -2.77
N THR A 47 -1.96 6.71 -3.20
CA THR A 47 -1.05 6.33 -4.29
C THR A 47 -1.72 6.22 -5.66
N LEU A 48 -3.06 6.18 -5.72
CA LEU A 48 -3.80 6.15 -6.98
C LEU A 48 -3.74 7.52 -7.68
N THR A 49 -3.61 7.48 -9.00
CA THR A 49 -3.64 8.65 -9.89
C THR A 49 -4.57 8.38 -11.05
N LEU A 50 -4.97 9.42 -11.78
CA LEU A 50 -5.72 9.29 -13.05
C LEU A 50 -5.04 8.32 -14.04
N GLY A 51 -3.71 8.22 -14.04
CA GLY A 51 -2.96 7.29 -14.90
C GLY A 51 -2.86 5.85 -14.38
N SER A 52 -3.33 5.56 -13.17
CA SER A 52 -3.36 4.20 -12.60
C SER A 52 -4.76 3.60 -12.52
N LEU A 53 -5.78 4.29 -13.07
CA LEU A 53 -7.15 3.79 -13.18
C LEU A 53 -7.56 3.67 -14.65
N LYS A 54 -8.44 2.71 -14.93
CA LYS A 54 -9.19 2.58 -16.18
C LYS A 54 -10.66 2.73 -15.85
N LEU A 55 -11.33 3.64 -16.53
CA LEU A 55 -12.73 3.97 -16.32
C LEU A 55 -13.50 3.60 -17.59
N LEU A 56 -14.56 2.82 -17.44
CA LEU A 56 -15.40 2.28 -18.51
C LEU A 56 -16.86 2.63 -18.23
N GLY A 57 -17.67 2.79 -19.29
CA GLY A 57 -19.07 3.17 -19.16
C GLY A 57 -19.24 4.55 -18.50
N ASP A 58 -20.17 4.64 -17.55
CA ASP A 58 -20.48 5.87 -16.82
C ASP A 58 -19.47 6.23 -15.71
N ALA A 59 -18.45 5.38 -15.49
CA ALA A 59 -17.50 5.58 -14.40
C ALA A 59 -16.62 6.82 -14.62
N HIS A 60 -16.51 7.67 -13.60
CA HIS A 60 -15.77 8.92 -13.65
C HIS A 60 -15.22 9.32 -12.27
N LEU A 61 -14.24 10.23 -12.23
CA LEU A 61 -13.77 10.82 -10.97
C LEU A 61 -14.53 12.10 -10.65
N LYS A 62 -14.97 12.24 -9.40
CA LYS A 62 -15.68 13.44 -8.90
C LYS A 62 -15.24 13.75 -7.47
N ASN A 63 -14.76 14.96 -7.22
CA ASN A 63 -14.33 15.45 -5.90
C ASN A 63 -13.28 14.60 -5.15
N GLY A 64 -12.57 13.70 -5.84
CA GLY A 64 -11.62 12.78 -5.23
C GLY A 64 -12.15 11.36 -5.05
N SER A 65 -13.43 11.12 -5.32
CA SER A 65 -14.09 9.80 -5.26
C SER A 65 -14.20 9.20 -6.67
N ILE A 66 -14.31 7.86 -6.75
CA ILE A 66 -14.70 7.16 -7.99
C ILE A 66 -16.22 7.04 -8.00
N ARG A 67 -16.89 7.63 -8.98
CA ARG A 67 -18.31 7.42 -9.25
C ARG A 67 -18.45 6.29 -10.28
N LEU A 68 -19.35 5.34 -10.05
CA LEU A 68 -19.61 4.22 -10.96
C LEU A 68 -20.88 4.46 -11.80
N SER A 69 -21.86 5.17 -11.26
CA SER A 69 -23.07 5.62 -11.96
C SER A 69 -23.11 7.15 -12.11
N PRO A 70 -23.90 7.69 -13.06
CA PRO A 70 -23.98 9.13 -13.29
C PRO A 70 -24.90 9.84 -12.28
N ASP A 71 -24.62 11.10 -11.94
CA ASP A 71 -25.43 11.90 -10.99
C ASP A 71 -26.74 12.42 -11.62
N LEU A 72 -27.63 11.52 -12.08
CA LEU A 72 -28.86 11.89 -12.75
C LEU A 72 -30.03 12.03 -11.76
N PRO A 73 -30.79 13.15 -11.77
CA PRO A 73 -31.98 13.33 -10.94
C PRO A 73 -33.22 12.63 -11.51
N VAL A 74 -33.06 11.83 -12.57
CA VAL A 74 -34.13 11.07 -13.23
C VAL A 74 -33.70 9.61 -13.39
N PRO A 75 -34.62 8.64 -13.22
CA PRO A 75 -34.34 7.22 -13.37
C PRO A 75 -33.60 6.86 -14.66
N ASN A 76 -32.54 6.07 -14.53
CA ASN A 76 -31.73 5.57 -15.66
C ASN A 76 -31.33 4.10 -15.44
N SER A 77 -30.98 3.41 -16.52
CA SER A 77 -30.24 2.15 -16.46
C SER A 77 -28.87 2.33 -17.14
N GLY A 78 -27.85 2.61 -16.35
CA GLY A 78 -26.47 2.78 -16.78
C GLY A 78 -25.53 1.83 -16.04
N ALA A 79 -24.29 1.71 -16.51
CA ALA A 79 -23.27 0.89 -15.87
C ALA A 79 -21.90 1.55 -16.04
N GLY A 80 -21.06 1.43 -15.01
CA GLY A 80 -19.69 1.91 -15.05
C GLY A 80 -18.76 1.03 -14.23
N ARG A 81 -17.52 0.91 -14.72
CA ARG A 81 -16.49 0.05 -14.13
C ARG A 81 -15.18 0.81 -14.00
N ALA A 82 -14.55 0.72 -12.83
CA ALA A 82 -13.30 1.38 -12.50
C ALA A 82 -12.26 0.36 -12.05
N LEU A 83 -11.24 0.12 -12.87
CA LEU A 83 -10.21 -0.89 -12.66
C LEU A 83 -8.85 -0.27 -12.36
N TYR A 84 -8.06 -0.90 -11.49
CA TYR A 84 -6.64 -0.61 -11.37
C TYR A 84 -5.92 -0.98 -12.67
N ALA A 85 -5.20 -0.03 -13.28
CA ALA A 85 -4.74 -0.13 -14.66
C ALA A 85 -3.65 -1.18 -14.93
N LYS A 86 -3.10 -1.82 -13.90
CA LYS A 86 -2.10 -2.90 -14.01
C LYS A 86 -2.70 -4.22 -13.52
N PRO A 87 -2.55 -5.31 -14.25
CA PRO A 87 -3.04 -6.61 -13.80
C PRO A 87 -2.25 -7.10 -12.59
N VAL A 88 -2.97 -7.67 -11.63
CA VAL A 88 -2.46 -8.29 -10.40
C VAL A 88 -2.35 -9.80 -10.62
N ARG A 89 -1.28 -10.42 -10.10
CA ARG A 89 -1.10 -11.88 -10.17
C ARG A 89 -1.95 -12.56 -9.09
N PHE A 90 -2.81 -13.50 -9.49
CA PHE A 90 -3.67 -14.27 -8.58
C PHE A 90 -3.29 -15.75 -8.45
N ARG A 91 -2.39 -16.27 -9.30
CA ARG A 91 -1.87 -17.65 -9.15
C ARG A 91 -0.35 -17.69 -8.98
N HIS A 92 0.09 -18.59 -8.10
CA HIS A 92 1.50 -18.89 -7.91
C HIS A 92 2.08 -19.59 -9.16
N PRO A 93 3.19 -19.10 -9.75
CA PRO A 93 3.68 -19.60 -11.05
C PRO A 93 3.98 -21.10 -11.11
N ALA A 94 4.56 -21.65 -10.03
CA ALA A 94 5.02 -23.04 -10.00
C ALA A 94 3.93 -24.04 -9.57
N THR A 95 3.04 -23.65 -8.66
CA THR A 95 2.03 -24.56 -8.07
C THR A 95 0.63 -24.36 -8.65
N ARG A 96 0.39 -23.28 -9.40
CA ARG A 96 -0.92 -22.88 -9.97
C ARG A 96 -2.03 -22.60 -8.94
N LEU A 97 -1.74 -22.78 -7.65
CA LEU A 97 -2.60 -22.45 -6.52
C LEU A 97 -2.88 -20.95 -6.46
N PRO A 98 -4.06 -20.54 -5.97
CA PRO A 98 -4.40 -19.14 -5.82
C PRO A 98 -3.56 -18.48 -4.72
N LEU A 99 -3.27 -17.18 -4.87
CA LEU A 99 -2.54 -16.37 -3.90
C LEU A 99 -3.51 -15.64 -2.97
N SER A 100 -3.13 -15.49 -1.71
CA SER A 100 -3.89 -14.70 -0.74
C SER A 100 -3.93 -13.22 -1.14
N PHE A 101 -5.05 -12.54 -0.85
CA PHE A 101 -5.19 -11.10 -1.03
C PHE A 101 -6.12 -10.50 0.03
N SER A 102 -6.02 -9.19 0.22
CA SER A 102 -7.00 -8.41 0.96
C SER A 102 -7.29 -7.08 0.27
N THR A 103 -8.52 -6.61 0.41
CA THR A 103 -8.96 -5.29 -0.04
C THR A 103 -9.82 -4.65 1.04
N PHE A 104 -9.65 -3.35 1.21
CA PHE A 104 -10.48 -2.52 2.09
C PHE A 104 -10.92 -1.29 1.32
N PHE A 105 -12.21 -0.98 1.37
CA PHE A 105 -12.79 0.19 0.72
C PHE A 105 -13.94 0.77 1.53
N SER A 106 -14.16 2.06 1.31
CA SER A 106 -15.28 2.82 1.88
C SER A 106 -16.10 3.37 0.73
N PHE A 107 -17.42 3.21 0.78
CA PHE A 107 -18.32 3.61 -0.29
C PHE A 107 -19.65 4.15 0.26
N THR A 108 -20.40 4.85 -0.60
CA THR A 108 -21.78 5.28 -0.33
C THR A 108 -22.66 4.90 -1.51
N VAL A 109 -23.87 4.41 -1.26
CA VAL A 109 -24.96 4.46 -2.24
C VAL A 109 -25.91 5.57 -1.80
N THR A 110 -25.94 6.65 -2.57
CA THR A 110 -26.81 7.81 -2.29
C THR A 110 -27.88 7.93 -3.36
N ASN A 111 -29.07 8.37 -2.99
CA ASN A 111 -30.19 8.46 -3.92
C ASN A 111 -30.67 9.91 -4.11
N LEU A 112 -30.71 10.38 -5.36
CA LEU A 112 -31.19 11.75 -5.67
C LEU A 112 -32.73 11.85 -5.65
N ASN A 113 -33.45 10.73 -5.77
CA ASN A 113 -34.89 10.63 -5.57
C ASN A 113 -35.18 9.47 -4.60
N PRO A 114 -35.52 9.71 -3.32
CA PRO A 114 -35.59 8.67 -2.29
C PRO A 114 -36.53 7.48 -2.54
N SER A 115 -37.44 7.57 -3.52
CA SER A 115 -38.32 6.45 -3.91
C SER A 115 -37.77 5.58 -5.05
N SER A 116 -36.53 5.81 -5.51
CA SER A 116 -36.00 5.28 -6.77
C SER A 116 -34.80 4.36 -6.51
N ILE A 117 -35.06 3.17 -5.98
CA ILE A 117 -34.04 2.20 -5.55
C ILE A 117 -33.56 1.34 -6.74
N GLY A 118 -32.32 0.87 -6.67
CA GLY A 118 -31.82 -0.23 -7.51
C GLY A 118 -30.62 0.13 -8.37
N GLY A 119 -29.47 -0.37 -7.97
CA GLY A 119 -28.94 -1.59 -8.56
C GLY A 119 -27.93 -2.10 -7.56
N GLY A 120 -26.69 -1.65 -7.72
CA GLY A 120 -25.71 -1.79 -6.68
C GLY A 120 -24.30 -1.54 -7.19
N LEU A 121 -23.34 -2.00 -6.40
CA LEU A 121 -21.95 -2.08 -6.81
C LEU A 121 -21.33 -3.40 -6.37
N ALA A 122 -20.22 -3.75 -7.00
CA ALA A 122 -19.41 -4.88 -6.61
C ALA A 122 -17.92 -4.54 -6.66
N PHE A 123 -17.15 -5.11 -5.73
CA PHE A 123 -15.71 -5.27 -5.93
C PHE A 123 -15.50 -6.49 -6.84
N LEU A 124 -14.66 -6.38 -7.88
CA LEU A 124 -14.44 -7.47 -8.82
C LEU A 124 -12.98 -7.77 -9.16
N LEU A 125 -12.76 -9.03 -9.53
CA LEU A 125 -11.62 -9.56 -10.26
C LEU A 125 -12.07 -9.84 -11.71
N ALA A 126 -11.56 -9.10 -12.68
CA ALA A 126 -11.90 -9.26 -14.10
C ALA A 126 -10.72 -9.86 -14.90
N SER A 127 -10.98 -10.75 -15.85
CA SER A 127 -9.92 -11.32 -16.70
C SER A 127 -9.33 -10.33 -17.72
N ASP A 128 -10.07 -9.26 -18.04
CA ASP A 128 -9.64 -8.21 -18.97
C ASP A 128 -9.96 -6.80 -18.42
N ASP A 129 -9.67 -5.78 -19.23
CA ASP A 129 -9.75 -4.36 -18.84
C ASP A 129 -10.53 -3.47 -19.83
N ARG A 130 -11.40 -4.08 -20.65
CA ARG A 130 -12.22 -3.43 -21.68
C ARG A 130 -13.69 -3.84 -21.64
N SER A 131 -14.00 -5.03 -21.14
CA SER A 131 -15.37 -5.51 -20.97
C SER A 131 -16.12 -4.69 -19.91
N LEU A 132 -17.42 -4.52 -20.16
CA LEU A 132 -18.41 -3.98 -19.25
C LEU A 132 -19.68 -4.80 -19.50
N GLY A 133 -20.27 -5.34 -18.43
CA GLY A 133 -21.51 -6.10 -18.50
C GLY A 133 -22.74 -5.21 -18.72
N ASP A 134 -23.92 -5.84 -18.74
CA ASP A 134 -25.19 -5.13 -18.84
C ASP A 134 -25.50 -4.29 -17.59
N ALA A 135 -26.27 -3.22 -17.78
CA ALA A 135 -26.82 -2.40 -16.70
C ALA A 135 -28.02 -3.09 -16.01
N GLY A 136 -28.57 -2.47 -14.96
CA GLY A 136 -29.55 -3.12 -14.10
C GLY A 136 -28.91 -4.13 -13.14
N GLY A 137 -29.67 -5.12 -12.68
CA GLY A 137 -29.21 -6.12 -11.72
C GLY A 137 -27.99 -6.94 -12.15
N SER A 138 -27.58 -6.93 -13.42
CA SER A 138 -26.29 -7.50 -13.84
C SER A 138 -25.06 -6.72 -13.35
N LEU A 139 -25.22 -5.61 -12.62
CA LEU A 139 -24.19 -4.77 -11.98
C LEU A 139 -23.01 -4.32 -12.88
N GLY A 140 -23.17 -4.37 -14.20
CA GLY A 140 -22.08 -4.22 -15.16
C GLY A 140 -21.05 -5.35 -15.11
N LEU A 141 -21.37 -6.51 -14.51
CA LEU A 141 -20.50 -7.68 -14.33
C LEU A 141 -20.53 -8.62 -15.54
N ILE A 142 -21.71 -9.09 -15.94
CA ILE A 142 -21.93 -10.05 -17.05
C ILE A 142 -22.99 -9.54 -18.06
N ASN A 143 -23.14 -10.23 -19.19
CA ASN A 143 -24.16 -9.92 -20.21
C ASN A 143 -25.27 -10.97 -20.17
N GLY A 144 -26.52 -10.53 -20.30
CA GLY A 144 -27.68 -11.40 -20.41
C GLY A 144 -28.00 -12.20 -19.14
N SER A 145 -28.85 -13.23 -19.30
CA SER A 145 -29.48 -13.95 -18.19
C SER A 145 -28.49 -14.86 -17.44
N ALA A 146 -27.95 -14.35 -16.34
CA ALA A 146 -27.28 -15.08 -15.24
C ALA A 146 -26.04 -15.93 -15.61
N ALA A 147 -25.50 -15.84 -16.81
CA ALA A 147 -24.37 -16.64 -17.28
C ALA A 147 -23.19 -15.78 -17.74
N ALA A 148 -22.00 -16.39 -17.75
CA ALA A 148 -20.73 -15.77 -18.16
C ALA A 148 -20.83 -14.96 -19.46
N LEU A 149 -20.03 -13.90 -19.56
CA LEU A 149 -19.87 -13.13 -20.79
C LEU A 149 -19.53 -14.06 -21.97
N ASP A 150 -20.33 -13.99 -23.05
CA ASP A 150 -20.23 -14.83 -24.26
C ASP A 150 -18.87 -14.72 -25.01
N ASP A 151 -17.99 -13.82 -24.59
CA ASP A 151 -16.62 -13.65 -25.10
C ASP A 151 -15.56 -14.47 -24.35
N GLY A 152 -15.95 -15.19 -23.28
CA GLY A 152 -15.05 -15.97 -22.43
C GLY A 152 -14.37 -15.17 -21.32
N THR A 153 -14.81 -13.93 -21.07
CA THR A 153 -14.38 -13.15 -19.91
C THR A 153 -14.84 -13.82 -18.61
N ILE A 154 -13.93 -13.86 -17.63
CA ILE A 154 -14.19 -14.41 -16.30
C ILE A 154 -14.26 -13.27 -15.31
N VAL A 155 -15.34 -13.24 -14.53
CA VAL A 155 -15.55 -12.28 -13.43
C VAL A 155 -15.76 -13.04 -12.12
N VAL A 156 -15.05 -12.63 -11.08
CA VAL A 156 -15.36 -12.98 -9.69
C VAL A 156 -15.68 -11.68 -8.97
N ALA A 157 -16.80 -11.62 -8.26
CA ALA A 157 -17.23 -10.40 -7.58
C ALA A 157 -17.69 -10.65 -6.14
N VAL A 158 -17.71 -9.56 -5.37
CA VAL A 158 -18.43 -9.44 -4.11
C VAL A 158 -19.36 -8.24 -4.28
N GLU A 159 -20.64 -8.53 -4.48
CA GLU A 159 -21.71 -7.56 -4.73
C GLU A 159 -22.32 -7.01 -3.44
N PHE A 160 -22.88 -5.82 -3.55
CA PHE A 160 -23.60 -5.08 -2.52
C PHE A 160 -24.89 -4.61 -3.17
N ASP A 161 -25.92 -5.45 -3.12
CA ASP A 161 -27.15 -5.25 -3.88
C ASP A 161 -28.22 -4.51 -3.05
N THR A 162 -28.85 -3.55 -3.71
CA THR A 162 -29.87 -2.65 -3.17
C THR A 162 -31.29 -3.00 -3.61
N GLN A 163 -31.42 -3.94 -4.54
CA GLN A 163 -32.67 -4.39 -5.14
C GLN A 163 -32.81 -5.92 -4.98
N MET A 164 -34.03 -6.40 -5.16
CA MET A 164 -34.33 -7.83 -5.20
C MET A 164 -34.78 -8.19 -6.61
N ASP A 165 -33.92 -8.90 -7.34
CA ASP A 165 -34.19 -9.51 -8.63
C ASP A 165 -34.45 -11.00 -8.48
N VAL A 166 -35.72 -11.37 -8.68
CA VAL A 166 -36.18 -12.77 -8.58
C VAL A 166 -35.48 -13.68 -9.60
N GLU A 167 -34.93 -13.13 -10.69
CA GLU A 167 -34.18 -13.87 -11.70
C GLU A 167 -32.75 -14.26 -11.27
N PHE A 168 -32.17 -13.58 -10.27
CA PHE A 168 -30.86 -13.91 -9.69
C PHE A 168 -30.95 -14.66 -8.35
N ASN A 169 -32.18 -14.89 -7.86
CA ASN A 169 -32.52 -15.57 -6.59
C ASN A 169 -32.16 -14.78 -5.33
N ASP A 170 -32.18 -13.45 -5.43
CA ASP A 170 -31.85 -12.54 -4.34
C ASP A 170 -32.72 -12.79 -3.10
N ILE A 171 -32.08 -12.74 -1.93
CA ILE A 171 -32.77 -12.98 -0.66
C ILE A 171 -33.62 -11.78 -0.21
N ASN A 172 -33.16 -10.56 -0.53
CA ASN A 172 -33.80 -9.27 -0.26
C ASN A 172 -33.08 -8.15 -1.04
N GLY A 173 -33.58 -6.91 -0.94
CA GLY A 173 -32.93 -5.70 -1.50
C GLY A 173 -31.95 -4.99 -0.57
N ASN A 174 -31.20 -5.75 0.24
CA ASN A 174 -30.15 -5.24 1.12
C ASN A 174 -29.18 -6.36 1.49
N HIS A 175 -28.48 -6.93 0.51
CA HIS A 175 -27.60 -8.07 0.74
C HIS A 175 -26.18 -7.85 0.25
N VAL A 176 -25.27 -8.68 0.73
CA VAL A 176 -23.92 -8.84 0.20
C VAL A 176 -23.79 -10.24 -0.36
N GLY A 177 -23.20 -10.36 -1.54
CA GLY A 177 -23.11 -11.60 -2.30
C GLY A 177 -21.69 -11.95 -2.70
N VAL A 178 -21.47 -13.19 -3.17
CA VAL A 178 -20.18 -13.66 -3.71
C VAL A 178 -20.40 -14.40 -5.02
N ASP A 179 -19.97 -13.76 -6.09
CA ASP A 179 -20.27 -14.17 -7.46
C ASP A 179 -19.10 -14.87 -8.09
N LEU A 180 -19.34 -16.10 -8.55
CA LEU A 180 -18.35 -16.94 -9.19
C LEU A 180 -18.72 -17.14 -10.66
N ASN A 181 -18.57 -16.07 -11.45
CA ASN A 181 -18.82 -16.02 -12.89
C ASN A 181 -20.31 -16.26 -13.27
N SER A 182 -21.20 -15.68 -12.48
CA SER A 182 -22.67 -15.82 -12.43
C SER A 182 -23.23 -14.57 -11.72
N MET A 183 -24.48 -14.16 -11.96
CA MET A 183 -25.18 -13.21 -11.06
C MET A 183 -25.90 -13.93 -9.91
N VAL A 184 -26.10 -15.24 -10.00
CA VAL A 184 -26.59 -16.00 -8.85
C VAL A 184 -25.42 -16.18 -7.88
N SER A 185 -25.48 -15.46 -6.77
CA SER A 185 -24.53 -15.51 -5.67
C SER A 185 -24.30 -16.94 -5.16
N THR A 186 -23.03 -17.32 -4.97
CA THR A 186 -22.64 -18.64 -4.42
C THR A 186 -22.82 -18.70 -2.90
N GLU A 187 -22.57 -17.59 -2.23
CA GLU A 187 -22.83 -17.37 -0.80
C GLU A 187 -23.36 -15.95 -0.65
N VAL A 188 -24.31 -15.76 0.28
CA VAL A 188 -25.06 -14.50 0.43
C VAL A 188 -25.36 -14.25 1.90
N ALA A 189 -25.33 -12.98 2.31
CA ALA A 189 -25.70 -12.57 3.66
C ALA A 189 -26.60 -11.34 3.65
N ASP A 190 -27.62 -11.38 4.51
CA ASP A 190 -28.53 -10.27 4.77
C ASP A 190 -27.82 -9.18 5.58
N LEU A 191 -27.74 -7.95 5.06
CA LEU A 191 -27.08 -6.83 5.73
C LEU A 191 -27.95 -6.20 6.82
N ASP A 192 -29.27 -6.41 6.81
CA ASP A 192 -30.14 -5.98 7.93
C ASP A 192 -29.72 -6.68 9.23
N ALA A 193 -29.31 -7.95 9.15
CA ALA A 193 -28.78 -8.71 10.28
C ALA A 193 -27.42 -8.19 10.78
N ALA A 194 -26.65 -7.53 9.91
CA ALA A 194 -25.41 -6.83 10.26
C ALA A 194 -25.64 -5.38 10.74
N GLY A 195 -26.88 -4.88 10.69
CA GLY A 195 -27.24 -3.50 11.02
C GLY A 195 -26.73 -2.48 9.99
N VAL A 196 -26.57 -2.88 8.73
CA VAL A 196 -26.12 -2.03 7.62
C VAL A 196 -27.23 -1.95 6.57
N ASP A 197 -27.63 -0.74 6.19
CA ASP A 197 -28.50 -0.48 5.05
C ASP A 197 -27.69 0.22 3.97
N LEU A 198 -27.48 -0.45 2.84
CA LEU A 198 -26.73 0.09 1.71
C LEU A 198 -27.35 1.40 1.18
N LYS A 199 -28.68 1.55 1.31
CA LYS A 199 -29.48 2.67 0.76
C LYS A 199 -29.54 3.89 1.67
N SER A 200 -28.92 3.82 2.86
CA SER A 200 -28.89 4.89 3.87
C SER A 200 -28.25 6.20 3.39
N GLY A 201 -27.31 6.12 2.44
CA GLY A 201 -26.41 7.21 2.08
C GLY A 201 -25.26 7.44 3.06
N ASP A 202 -25.19 6.65 4.15
CA ASP A 202 -24.06 6.66 5.08
C ASP A 202 -22.82 5.97 4.47
N LEU A 203 -21.65 6.22 5.07
CA LEU A 203 -20.39 5.64 4.61
C LEU A 203 -20.26 4.18 5.07
N VAL A 204 -20.43 3.25 4.14
CA VAL A 204 -20.24 1.81 4.37
C VAL A 204 -18.77 1.45 4.17
N ASN A 205 -18.22 0.65 5.08
CA ASN A 205 -16.87 0.12 5.04
C ASN A 205 -16.92 -1.39 4.79
N ALA A 206 -16.13 -1.88 3.85
CA ALA A 206 -16.04 -3.29 3.51
C ALA A 206 -14.59 -3.79 3.48
N TRP A 207 -14.39 -5.00 4.00
CA TRP A 207 -13.14 -5.75 3.93
C TRP A 207 -13.41 -7.09 3.26
N ILE A 208 -12.62 -7.45 2.26
CA ILE A 208 -12.65 -8.77 1.64
C ILE A 208 -11.25 -9.36 1.78
N GLU A 209 -11.17 -10.54 2.39
CA GLU A 209 -9.92 -11.24 2.67
C GLU A 209 -10.00 -12.66 2.13
N TYR A 210 -9.00 -13.05 1.33
CA TYR A 210 -8.87 -14.41 0.82
C TYR A 210 -7.55 -15.01 1.29
N ASP A 211 -7.63 -16.14 1.99
CA ASP A 211 -6.46 -16.96 2.28
C ASP A 211 -6.36 -18.06 1.21
N GLY A 212 -5.38 -17.94 0.31
CA GLY A 212 -5.11 -18.93 -0.74
C GLY A 212 -4.47 -20.23 -0.25
N GLY A 213 -3.95 -20.26 0.98
CA GLY A 213 -3.44 -21.47 1.63
C GLY A 213 -4.54 -22.26 2.32
N ALA A 214 -5.46 -21.58 3.01
CA ALA A 214 -6.65 -22.20 3.61
C ALA A 214 -7.80 -22.39 2.62
N GLN A 215 -7.76 -21.69 1.47
CA GLN A 215 -8.85 -21.57 0.49
C GLN A 215 -10.16 -21.07 1.12
N VAL A 216 -10.09 -19.97 1.89
CA VAL A 216 -11.26 -19.36 2.54
C VAL A 216 -11.39 -17.91 2.10
N LEU A 217 -12.60 -17.52 1.69
CA LEU A 217 -12.97 -16.12 1.45
C LEU A 217 -13.81 -15.62 2.62
N GLN A 218 -13.49 -14.42 3.11
CA GLN A 218 -14.21 -13.74 4.19
C GLN A 218 -14.58 -12.32 3.78
N VAL A 219 -15.82 -11.92 4.04
CA VAL A 219 -16.35 -10.57 3.78
C VAL A 219 -16.85 -10.00 5.10
N TYR A 220 -16.45 -8.76 5.38
CA TYR A 220 -16.86 -7.99 6.55
C TYR A 220 -17.46 -6.66 6.07
N VAL A 221 -18.57 -6.23 6.66
CA VAL A 221 -19.27 -4.98 6.30
C VAL A 221 -19.67 -4.24 7.57
N SER A 222 -19.49 -2.92 7.61
CA SER A 222 -19.90 -2.10 8.77
C SER A 222 -19.93 -0.60 8.43
N TYR A 223 -20.74 0.18 9.14
CA TYR A 223 -20.54 1.64 9.22
C TYR A 223 -19.32 2.05 10.06
N SER A 224 -18.82 1.15 10.93
CA SER A 224 -17.60 1.37 11.71
C SER A 224 -16.38 1.45 10.81
N THR A 225 -15.41 2.30 11.15
CA THR A 225 -14.07 2.33 10.53
C THR A 225 -13.16 1.20 11.01
N PHE A 226 -13.59 0.44 12.03
CA PHE A 226 -12.93 -0.77 12.51
C PHE A 226 -13.63 -2.00 11.92
N ARG A 227 -12.83 -2.93 11.37
CA ARG A 227 -13.32 -4.23 10.89
C ARG A 227 -14.04 -4.96 12.04
N PRO A 228 -15.27 -5.48 11.82
CA PRO A 228 -15.94 -6.37 12.75
C PRO A 228 -15.08 -7.58 13.16
N ALA A 229 -15.38 -8.16 14.32
CA ALA A 229 -14.72 -9.38 14.78
C ALA A 229 -15.12 -10.58 13.91
N ASP A 230 -16.41 -10.73 13.68
CA ASP A 230 -17.01 -11.78 12.87
C ASP A 230 -17.33 -11.27 11.46
N PRO A 231 -17.07 -12.06 10.41
CA PRO A 231 -17.46 -11.75 9.04
C PRO A 231 -18.96 -11.99 8.81
N VAL A 232 -19.53 -11.29 7.83
CA VAL A 232 -20.90 -11.53 7.37
C VAL A 232 -20.98 -12.72 6.40
N ILE A 233 -19.92 -12.98 5.63
CA ILE A 233 -19.74 -14.19 4.81
C ILE A 233 -18.36 -14.78 5.12
N SER A 234 -18.28 -16.09 5.35
CA SER A 234 -17.00 -16.79 5.52
C SER A 234 -17.13 -18.26 5.11
N PHE A 235 -16.58 -18.62 3.96
CA PHE A 235 -16.76 -19.96 3.39
C PHE A 235 -15.51 -20.49 2.66
N PRO A 236 -15.34 -21.82 2.55
CA PRO A 236 -14.26 -22.42 1.78
C PRO A 236 -14.53 -22.32 0.27
N VAL A 237 -13.60 -21.72 -0.48
CA VAL A 237 -13.67 -21.57 -1.94
C VAL A 237 -12.30 -21.65 -2.62
N ASP A 238 -12.21 -22.53 -3.61
CA ASP A 238 -11.08 -22.62 -4.53
C ASP A 238 -11.23 -21.58 -5.66
N LEU A 239 -10.84 -20.32 -5.38
CA LEU A 239 -10.76 -19.28 -6.40
C LEU A 239 -9.82 -19.66 -7.56
N GLY A 240 -8.94 -20.65 -7.36
CA GLY A 240 -8.16 -21.30 -8.41
C GLY A 240 -8.99 -22.01 -9.50
N ARG A 241 -10.32 -21.96 -9.45
CA ARG A 241 -11.23 -22.34 -10.55
C ARG A 241 -11.76 -21.15 -11.35
N PHE A 242 -11.75 -19.96 -10.77
CA PHE A 242 -12.44 -18.77 -11.28
C PHE A 242 -11.51 -17.57 -11.56
N VAL A 243 -10.21 -17.71 -11.38
CA VAL A 243 -9.22 -16.65 -11.71
C VAL A 243 -8.17 -17.12 -12.71
N ASN A 244 -7.70 -16.25 -13.59
CA ASN A 244 -6.53 -16.49 -14.42
C ASN A 244 -5.23 -16.27 -13.62
N ASP A 245 -4.06 -16.47 -14.25
CA ASP A 245 -2.78 -16.14 -13.63
C ASP A 245 -2.69 -14.67 -13.22
N PHE A 246 -3.34 -13.82 -14.00
CA PHE A 246 -3.44 -12.38 -13.83
C PHE A 246 -4.90 -11.95 -14.01
N MET A 247 -5.37 -11.05 -13.15
CA MET A 247 -6.69 -10.41 -13.22
C MET A 247 -6.54 -8.90 -12.97
N TYR A 248 -7.49 -8.10 -13.43
CA TYR A 248 -7.64 -6.71 -13.02
C TYR A 248 -8.53 -6.65 -11.78
N VAL A 249 -8.21 -5.74 -10.86
CA VAL A 249 -8.99 -5.50 -9.64
C VAL A 249 -9.68 -4.15 -9.73
N GLY A 250 -10.86 -4.02 -9.17
CA GLY A 250 -11.58 -2.74 -9.18
C GLY A 250 -13.01 -2.85 -8.70
N PHE A 251 -13.85 -1.97 -9.23
CA PHE A 251 -15.28 -1.90 -8.93
C PHE A 251 -16.12 -1.82 -10.20
N SER A 252 -17.32 -2.37 -10.14
CA SER A 252 -18.38 -2.21 -11.12
C SER A 252 -19.64 -1.75 -10.39
N GLY A 253 -20.51 -1.00 -11.04
CA GLY A 253 -21.80 -0.64 -10.49
C GLY A 253 -22.76 -0.19 -11.57
N SER A 254 -24.05 -0.29 -11.30
CA SER A 254 -25.11 -0.02 -12.26
C SER A 254 -26.28 0.70 -11.60
N THR A 255 -27.16 1.24 -12.44
CA THR A 255 -28.52 1.62 -12.03
C THR A 255 -29.53 0.75 -12.77
N GLN A 256 -30.69 0.53 -12.16
CA GLN A 256 -31.75 -0.35 -12.64
C GLN A 256 -33.08 0.41 -12.73
N GLY A 257 -33.12 1.44 -13.59
CA GLY A 257 -34.23 2.39 -13.58
C GLY A 257 -34.27 3.21 -12.28
N SER A 258 -33.10 3.58 -11.77
CA SER A 258 -32.93 4.27 -10.48
C SER A 258 -32.19 5.60 -10.62
N THR A 259 -32.11 6.35 -9.51
CA THR A 259 -31.28 7.56 -9.36
C THR A 259 -30.16 7.36 -8.34
N GLU A 260 -29.69 6.12 -8.21
CA GLU A 260 -28.62 5.78 -7.27
C GLU A 260 -27.24 6.17 -7.80
N VAL A 261 -26.48 6.83 -6.93
CA VAL A 261 -25.12 7.26 -7.20
C VAL A 261 -24.17 6.46 -6.30
N HIS A 262 -23.47 5.53 -6.95
CA HIS A 262 -22.48 4.65 -6.36
C HIS A 262 -21.13 5.35 -6.32
N SER A 263 -20.58 5.57 -5.12
CA SER A 263 -19.32 6.28 -4.93
C SER A 263 -18.36 5.50 -4.07
N VAL A 264 -17.16 5.24 -4.57
CA VAL A 264 -16.04 4.71 -3.78
C VAL A 264 -15.19 5.89 -3.31
N GLU A 265 -15.24 6.12 -2.01
CA GLU A 265 -14.61 7.25 -1.30
C GLU A 265 -13.19 6.91 -0.84
N TRP A 266 -12.91 5.63 -0.58
CA TRP A 266 -11.57 5.13 -0.28
C TRP A 266 -11.38 3.70 -0.78
N TRP A 267 -10.15 3.33 -1.12
CA TRP A 267 -9.80 1.98 -1.54
C TRP A 267 -8.31 1.69 -1.26
N SER A 268 -8.04 0.47 -0.82
CA SER A 268 -6.70 -0.10 -0.71
C SER A 268 -6.75 -1.59 -1.02
N PHE A 269 -5.70 -2.10 -1.65
CA PHE A 269 -5.58 -3.50 -2.07
C PHE A 269 -4.17 -4.00 -1.76
N ALA A 270 -4.06 -5.27 -1.35
CA ALA A 270 -2.81 -5.98 -1.17
C ALA A 270 -2.93 -7.44 -1.67
N SER A 271 -2.02 -7.89 -2.53
CA SER A 271 -1.83 -9.31 -2.84
C SER A 271 -0.57 -9.86 -2.16
N ALA A 272 -0.57 -11.13 -1.79
CA ALA A 272 0.65 -11.81 -1.41
C ALA A 272 1.71 -11.70 -2.53
N GLY A 273 2.96 -11.46 -2.14
CA GLY A 273 4.11 -11.60 -3.04
C GLY A 273 4.50 -13.07 -3.19
N LEU A 274 5.33 -13.38 -4.19
CA LEU A 274 5.84 -14.75 -4.42
C LEU A 274 6.87 -15.20 -3.38
N SER A 275 7.17 -14.36 -2.38
CA SER A 275 8.10 -14.66 -1.28
C SER A 275 7.43 -15.50 -0.18
N ALA A 276 6.94 -16.68 -0.55
CA ALA A 276 6.62 -17.75 0.40
C ALA A 276 7.82 -18.70 0.50
N THR A 277 8.89 -18.26 1.17
CA THR A 277 9.83 -19.23 1.78
C THR A 277 9.03 -19.97 2.84
N ALA A 278 8.58 -21.19 2.49
CA ALA A 278 7.87 -22.06 3.40
C ALA A 278 8.64 -22.18 4.72
N ALA A 279 7.95 -21.96 5.83
CA ALA A 279 8.53 -22.27 7.13
C ALA A 279 8.94 -23.76 7.12
N PRO A 280 10.17 -24.10 7.54
CA PRO A 280 10.57 -25.50 7.61
C PRO A 280 9.63 -26.25 8.57
N PRO A 281 9.22 -27.49 8.24
CA PRO A 281 8.33 -28.24 9.11
C PRO A 281 8.97 -28.42 10.50
N PRO A 282 8.17 -28.40 11.58
CA PRO A 282 8.70 -28.63 12.92
C PRO A 282 9.37 -30.01 12.99
N PRO A 283 10.49 -30.15 13.71
CA PRO A 283 11.18 -31.44 13.83
C PRO A 283 10.25 -32.49 14.45
N PRO A 284 10.32 -33.77 14.02
CA PRO A 284 9.45 -34.80 14.55
C PRO A 284 9.67 -34.97 16.05
N ALA A 285 8.56 -35.00 16.80
CA ALA A 285 8.59 -35.13 18.25
C ALA A 285 9.19 -36.48 18.66
N THR A 286 10.43 -36.47 19.14
CA THR A 286 11.03 -37.62 19.82
C THR A 286 10.27 -37.88 21.11
N ALA A 287 9.63 -39.05 21.22
CA ALA A 287 8.97 -39.49 22.44
C ALA A 287 9.98 -39.61 23.59
N SER A 288 9.93 -38.68 24.55
CA SER A 288 10.68 -38.74 25.80
C SER A 288 9.81 -39.36 26.90
N ASN A 289 10.29 -40.46 27.47
CA ASN A 289 9.60 -41.22 28.52
C ASN A 289 9.22 -40.39 29.75
N SER A 290 8.06 -40.67 30.33
CA SER A 290 7.63 -40.13 31.62
C SER A 290 8.56 -40.56 32.77
N PRO A 291 8.85 -39.68 33.75
CA PRO A 291 9.54 -40.07 34.98
C PRO A 291 8.56 -40.69 36.01
N GLY A 292 8.98 -41.78 36.66
CA GLY A 292 8.29 -42.36 37.81
C GLY A 292 8.57 -41.61 39.12
N PRO A 293 7.79 -41.86 40.19
CA PRO A 293 7.85 -41.10 41.44
C PRO A 293 9.01 -41.54 42.38
N PRO A 294 9.40 -40.70 43.36
CA PRO A 294 10.55 -40.93 44.22
C PRO A 294 10.20 -41.62 45.57
N PRO A 295 11.21 -42.15 46.28
CA PRO A 295 11.17 -42.30 47.73
C PRO A 295 12.17 -41.36 48.44
N SER A 296 11.80 -40.93 49.65
CA SER A 296 12.53 -39.98 50.49
C SER A 296 13.28 -40.64 51.65
N ALA A 297 14.17 -39.84 52.27
CA ALA A 297 14.65 -39.90 53.67
C ALA A 297 16.05 -40.51 53.97
N LEU A 298 16.72 -39.81 54.91
CA LEU A 298 18.06 -39.93 55.51
C LEU A 298 17.91 -40.24 57.04
N PRO A 299 19.00 -40.38 57.85
CA PRO A 299 20.31 -40.99 57.62
C PRO A 299 20.48 -42.17 58.65
N PRO A 300 21.23 -42.19 59.79
CA PRO A 300 22.41 -41.44 60.30
C PRO A 300 23.70 -42.27 60.51
N SER A 301 24.86 -41.59 60.43
CA SER A 301 26.14 -41.77 61.17
C SER A 301 26.69 -43.16 61.61
N ILE A 302 27.98 -43.39 61.35
CA ILE A 302 29.05 -43.48 62.39
C ILE A 302 30.44 -43.27 61.77
N SER A 303 31.38 -42.79 62.58
CA SER A 303 32.74 -42.35 62.27
C SER A 303 33.80 -43.46 62.29
N VAL A 304 35.03 -43.17 61.80
CA VAL A 304 36.32 -43.24 62.55
C VAL A 304 37.53 -43.21 61.58
N SER A 305 38.61 -42.60 62.07
CA SER A 305 39.99 -42.35 61.56
C SER A 305 40.70 -43.52 60.82
N VAL A 306 41.87 -43.37 60.15
CA VAL A 306 43.17 -42.82 60.60
C VAL A 306 44.01 -42.27 59.43
N ALA A 307 44.95 -41.38 59.75
CA ALA A 307 45.89 -40.73 58.82
C ALA A 307 47.00 -41.66 58.29
N GLU A 308 47.58 -41.32 57.14
CA GLU A 308 49.04 -41.15 57.07
C GLU A 308 49.43 -40.10 56.00
N SER A 309 50.55 -39.43 56.24
CA SER A 309 51.26 -38.45 55.40
C SER A 309 52.73 -38.95 55.36
N PRO A 310 53.68 -38.52 54.47
CA PRO A 310 53.79 -37.12 54.01
C PRO A 310 54.59 -36.84 52.70
N LYS A 311 54.85 -35.53 52.47
CA LYS A 311 55.99 -34.92 51.73
C LYS A 311 56.02 -35.03 50.18
N ASN A 312 56.53 -34.05 49.43
CA ASN A 312 56.66 -32.58 49.65
C ASN A 312 57.06 -31.88 48.33
N GLY A 313 56.91 -30.54 48.27
CA GLY A 313 57.54 -29.64 47.28
C GLY A 313 56.66 -29.32 46.04
N SER A 314 56.03 -28.13 45.93
CA SER A 314 56.57 -26.76 45.74
C SER A 314 57.12 -26.52 44.31
N ALA A 315 56.41 -25.79 43.44
CA ALA A 315 56.43 -24.31 43.29
C ALA A 315 57.61 -23.83 42.38
N ASP A 316 57.54 -22.78 41.56
CA ASP A 316 56.42 -21.91 41.14
C ASP A 316 56.77 -21.16 39.83
N SER A 317 55.84 -21.13 38.86
CA SER A 317 55.55 -20.04 37.90
C SER A 317 56.75 -19.39 37.07
N PRO A 318 56.65 -18.17 36.44
CA PRO A 318 57.00 -17.95 35.00
C PRO A 318 58.18 -16.92 34.84
N PRO A 319 58.46 -16.13 33.75
CA PRO A 319 57.69 -15.84 32.51
C PRO A 319 58.47 -15.54 31.18
N SER A 320 57.69 -15.16 30.15
CA SER A 320 57.94 -14.17 29.06
C SER A 320 59.18 -14.18 28.14
N ALA A 321 58.89 -14.30 26.84
CA ALA A 321 59.31 -13.45 25.70
C ALA A 321 60.78 -13.00 25.48
N SER A 322 61.31 -13.24 24.27
CA SER A 322 62.03 -12.21 23.47
C SER A 322 62.25 -12.63 22.01
N SER A 323 62.47 -11.63 21.14
CA SER A 323 62.69 -11.70 19.68
C SER A 323 64.19 -11.71 19.30
N CYS A 324 64.51 -12.01 18.02
CA CYS A 324 65.60 -11.45 17.15
C CYS A 324 66.32 -12.54 16.31
N GLN A 325 66.91 -12.29 15.12
CA GLN A 325 66.70 -11.32 14.00
C GLN A 325 67.69 -11.66 12.84
N ASN A 326 67.63 -10.94 11.71
CA ASN A 326 68.69 -10.77 10.66
C ASN A 326 68.91 -11.95 9.67
N ASN A 327 69.29 -11.78 8.39
CA ASN A 327 69.71 -10.66 7.49
C ASN A 327 69.02 -10.82 6.10
N GLY A 328 69.03 -9.92 5.10
CA GLY A 328 69.65 -8.59 4.90
C GLY A 328 69.34 -8.05 3.48
N LEU A 329 69.54 -6.74 3.22
CA LEU A 329 69.06 -6.01 2.02
C LEU A 329 69.91 -6.17 0.74
N CYS A 330 69.32 -5.87 -0.43
CA CYS A 330 70.03 -5.25 -1.56
C CYS A 330 69.19 -4.26 -2.42
N ARG A 331 69.63 -2.99 -2.39
CA ARG A 331 69.59 -1.85 -3.35
C ARG A 331 68.60 -1.68 -4.52
N GLN A 332 68.39 -0.39 -4.85
CA GLN A 332 67.60 0.20 -5.95
C GLN A 332 68.33 0.25 -7.31
N GLY A 333 67.58 0.34 -8.42
CA GLY A 333 68.06 0.75 -9.76
C GLY A 333 67.00 0.54 -10.87
N PRO A 334 66.78 1.47 -11.83
CA PRO A 334 65.54 1.49 -12.63
C PRO A 334 65.65 0.94 -14.06
N ALA A 335 64.51 0.54 -14.64
CA ALA A 335 64.35 0.34 -16.08
C ALA A 335 63.04 0.99 -16.55
N ALA A 336 63.12 1.86 -17.57
CA ALA A 336 61.98 2.58 -18.11
C ALA A 336 61.36 1.83 -19.31
N VAL A 337 60.03 1.79 -19.37
CA VAL A 337 59.28 1.45 -20.60
C VAL A 337 58.25 2.55 -20.82
N ALA A 338 58.50 3.42 -21.79
CA ALA A 338 57.60 4.52 -22.15
C ALA A 338 57.01 4.30 -23.56
N GLY A 339 55.69 4.48 -23.68
CA GLY A 339 54.91 4.38 -24.92
C GLY A 339 54.32 2.97 -25.14
N VAL A 340 53.11 2.64 -24.71
CA VAL A 340 51.82 3.24 -25.08
C VAL A 340 50.87 3.23 -23.86
N ALA A 341 50.85 4.32 -23.07
CA ALA A 341 49.96 4.45 -21.91
C ALA A 341 49.26 5.82 -21.82
N THR A 342 49.79 6.84 -22.49
CA THR A 342 49.25 8.21 -22.48
C THR A 342 47.90 8.32 -23.18
N GLY A 343 47.70 7.63 -24.32
CA GLY A 343 46.41 7.66 -25.03
C GLY A 343 45.25 7.04 -24.23
N GLY A 344 45.45 5.84 -23.67
CA GLY A 344 44.42 5.13 -22.92
C GLY A 344 44.03 5.84 -21.63
N ALA A 345 45.00 6.32 -20.85
CA ALA A 345 44.73 7.07 -19.63
C ALA A 345 44.00 8.39 -19.90
N PHE A 346 44.36 9.10 -20.97
CA PHE A 346 43.70 10.36 -21.35
C PHE A 346 42.27 10.12 -21.85
N PHE A 347 42.03 9.05 -22.62
CA PHE A 347 40.70 8.69 -23.09
C PHE A 347 39.78 8.25 -21.93
N LEU A 348 40.29 7.44 -20.99
CA LEU A 348 39.55 7.07 -19.77
C LEU A 348 39.24 8.27 -18.89
N ALA A 349 40.18 9.20 -18.71
CA ALA A 349 39.95 10.44 -17.97
C ALA A 349 38.91 11.33 -18.66
N MET A 350 38.93 11.45 -19.99
CA MET A 350 37.94 12.20 -20.76
C MET A 350 36.55 11.56 -20.69
N CYS A 351 36.45 10.23 -20.79
CA CYS A 351 35.19 9.50 -20.64
C CYS A 351 34.63 9.61 -19.21
N ALA A 352 35.46 9.47 -18.18
CA ALA A 352 35.06 9.69 -16.78
C ALA A 352 34.60 11.14 -16.55
N GLY A 353 35.32 12.12 -17.10
CA GLY A 353 34.93 13.53 -17.08
C GLY A 353 33.59 13.79 -17.79
N LEU A 354 33.34 13.14 -18.93
CA LEU A 354 32.06 13.21 -19.64
C LEU A 354 30.92 12.54 -18.88
N VAL A 355 31.14 11.36 -18.28
CA VAL A 355 30.12 10.68 -17.45
C VAL A 355 29.79 11.51 -16.22
N VAL A 356 30.81 12.03 -15.51
CA VAL A 356 30.63 12.94 -14.36
C VAL A 356 29.97 14.24 -14.79
N TRP A 357 30.29 14.80 -15.95
CA TRP A 357 29.64 16.01 -16.48
C TRP A 357 28.20 15.76 -16.92
N VAL A 358 27.87 14.61 -17.53
CA VAL A 358 26.50 14.24 -17.89
C VAL A 358 25.67 13.96 -16.63
N PHE A 359 26.20 13.22 -15.65
CA PHE A 359 25.54 13.03 -14.35
C PHE A 359 25.37 14.37 -13.62
N ALA A 360 26.42 15.18 -13.54
CA ALA A 360 26.36 16.50 -12.93
C ALA A 360 25.41 17.45 -13.68
N ARG A 361 25.27 17.36 -15.01
CA ARG A 361 24.32 18.17 -15.79
C ARG A 361 22.89 17.66 -15.63
N ARG A 362 22.68 16.34 -15.50
CA ARG A 362 21.40 15.72 -15.14
C ARG A 362 20.96 16.07 -13.71
N PHE A 363 21.89 16.23 -12.78
CA PHE A 363 21.64 16.74 -11.43
C PHE A 363 21.58 18.28 -11.31
N ARG A 364 22.30 19.05 -12.15
CA ARG A 364 22.28 20.53 -12.14
C ARG A 364 21.11 21.14 -12.90
N SER A 365 20.37 20.35 -13.69
CA SER A 365 19.11 20.81 -14.29
C SER A 365 17.98 20.97 -13.25
N VAL A 366 18.22 20.57 -11.99
CA VAL A 366 17.35 20.84 -10.84
C VAL A 366 18.17 21.47 -9.70
N LYS A 367 18.36 22.80 -9.78
CA LYS A 367 18.54 23.72 -8.63
C LYS A 367 18.70 25.19 -9.09
N LYS A 368 17.59 25.90 -9.17
CA LYS A 368 17.51 27.29 -8.66
C LYS A 368 16.94 27.19 -7.24
N PRO A 369 17.69 27.50 -6.18
CA PRO A 369 17.28 27.18 -4.81
C PRO A 369 16.53 28.30 -4.07
N ASP A 370 15.89 29.23 -4.77
CA ASP A 370 15.15 30.36 -4.14
C ASP A 370 13.61 30.28 -4.27
N ASP A 371 13.05 29.41 -5.11
CA ASP A 371 11.59 29.13 -5.16
C ASP A 371 11.20 27.83 -4.42
N LEU A 372 12.17 26.95 -4.14
CA LEU A 372 11.94 25.63 -3.53
C LEU A 372 12.11 25.62 -2.00
N ALA A 373 12.00 26.78 -1.35
CA ALA A 373 12.06 26.92 0.11
C ALA A 373 10.66 27.06 0.76
N ALA A 374 9.63 27.42 -0.01
CA ALA A 374 8.25 27.50 0.46
C ALA A 374 7.57 26.13 0.60
N GLU A 375 8.08 25.09 -0.08
CA GLU A 375 7.50 23.74 -0.06
C GLU A 375 8.29 22.72 0.76
N VAL A 376 8.93 23.15 1.84
CA VAL A 376 9.28 22.21 2.91
C VAL A 376 7.98 21.65 3.49
N VAL A 377 7.79 20.34 3.37
CA VAL A 377 6.75 19.57 4.06
C VAL A 377 7.06 19.58 5.57
N ARG A 378 6.80 20.71 6.21
CA ARG A 378 6.57 20.76 7.65
C ARG A 378 5.33 19.91 7.93
N MET A 379 5.58 18.70 8.42
CA MET A 379 4.59 17.92 9.14
C MET A 379 3.98 18.79 10.24
N PRO A 380 2.67 18.67 10.53
CA PRO A 380 2.07 19.47 11.57
C PRO A 380 2.80 19.23 12.90
N ARG A 381 3.15 20.31 13.61
CA ARG A 381 3.98 20.25 14.83
C ARG A 381 3.13 20.25 16.09
N GLU A 382 3.63 19.64 17.16
CA GLU A 382 3.04 19.84 18.49
C GLU A 382 3.49 21.20 19.04
N PHE A 383 2.52 22.05 19.35
CA PHE A 383 2.67 23.34 20.00
C PHE A 383 2.44 23.21 21.50
N SER A 384 3.03 24.10 22.31
CA SER A 384 2.70 24.17 23.74
C SER A 384 1.48 25.06 24.02
N TYR A 385 0.73 24.77 25.09
CA TYR A 385 -0.39 25.64 25.50
C TYR A 385 0.07 27.07 25.79
N ARG A 386 1.26 27.22 26.38
CA ARG A 386 1.85 28.53 26.69
C ARG A 386 2.10 29.33 25.41
N GLU A 387 2.64 28.69 24.38
CA GLU A 387 2.91 29.31 23.08
C GLU A 387 1.62 29.77 22.38
N LEU A 388 0.59 28.92 22.31
CA LEU A 388 -0.71 29.29 21.70
C LEU A 388 -1.48 30.32 22.52
N SER A 389 -1.38 30.26 23.85
CA SER A 389 -1.91 31.30 24.74
C SER A 389 -1.20 32.64 24.50
N THR A 390 0.13 32.67 24.41
CA THR A 390 0.86 33.90 24.05
C THR A 390 0.49 34.40 22.65
N ALA A 391 0.40 33.50 21.66
CA ALA A 391 0.04 33.84 20.28
C ALA A 391 -1.35 34.50 20.16
N THR A 392 -2.31 34.04 20.97
CA THR A 392 -3.71 34.52 21.00
C THR A 392 -3.98 35.61 22.05
N ARG A 393 -2.93 36.14 22.71
CA ARG A 393 -3.03 37.07 23.86
C ARG A 393 -3.93 36.57 25.01
N GLY A 394 -3.82 35.29 25.34
CA GLY A 394 -4.62 34.63 26.38
C GLY A 394 -6.02 34.27 25.91
N PHE A 395 -6.19 33.95 24.62
CA PHE A 395 -7.49 33.72 23.98
C PHE A 395 -8.43 34.93 24.11
N GLU A 396 -7.90 36.11 23.78
CA GLU A 396 -8.58 37.41 23.89
C GLU A 396 -9.84 37.46 23.00
N ARG A 397 -10.99 37.90 23.52
CA ARG A 397 -12.26 37.97 22.77
C ARG A 397 -12.18 38.86 21.52
N SER A 398 -11.35 39.90 21.55
CA SER A 398 -11.10 40.81 20.42
C SER A 398 -10.41 40.14 19.22
N ARG A 399 -9.90 38.91 19.41
CA ARG A 399 -9.18 38.11 18.39
C ARG A 399 -10.01 36.97 17.83
N VAL A 400 -11.27 36.81 18.23
CA VAL A 400 -12.11 35.75 17.69
C VAL A 400 -12.46 36.06 16.23
N ILE A 401 -12.25 35.08 15.37
CA ILE A 401 -12.54 35.12 13.93
C ILE A 401 -13.66 34.15 13.52
N GLY A 402 -14.10 33.28 14.43
CA GLY A 402 -15.25 32.41 14.21
C GLY A 402 -15.70 31.70 15.50
N HIS A 403 -17.00 31.38 15.57
CA HIS A 403 -17.60 30.52 16.59
C HIS A 403 -18.50 29.50 15.90
N GLY A 404 -18.56 28.27 16.39
CA GLY A 404 -19.49 27.24 15.92
C GLY A 404 -19.65 26.11 16.93
N ALA A 405 -20.39 25.06 16.55
CA ALA A 405 -20.61 23.88 17.39
C ALA A 405 -19.31 23.21 17.85
N PHE A 406 -18.26 23.28 17.02
CA PHE A 406 -16.94 22.69 17.26
C PHE A 406 -15.95 23.66 17.97
N GLY A 407 -16.46 24.75 18.56
CA GLY A 407 -15.69 25.68 19.39
C GLY A 407 -15.36 27.03 18.74
N THR A 408 -14.33 27.68 19.29
CA THR A 408 -14.00 29.09 19.02
C THR A 408 -12.65 29.21 18.32
N VAL A 409 -12.59 29.99 17.25
CA VAL A 409 -11.38 30.19 16.44
C VAL A 409 -10.80 31.57 16.72
N TYR A 410 -9.54 31.62 17.15
CA TYR A 410 -8.81 32.84 17.51
C TYR A 410 -7.69 33.16 16.51
N LYS A 411 -7.52 34.43 16.15
CA LYS A 411 -6.38 34.92 15.38
C LYS A 411 -5.13 35.05 16.25
N GLY A 412 -4.20 34.11 16.06
CA GLY A 412 -2.91 34.07 16.72
C GLY A 412 -1.77 34.65 15.87
N ILE A 413 -0.66 35.02 16.52
CA ILE A 413 0.63 35.29 15.89
C ILE A 413 1.68 34.45 16.61
N VAL A 414 2.30 33.49 15.93
CA VAL A 414 3.28 32.56 16.54
C VAL A 414 4.54 33.35 16.94
N PRO A 415 4.93 33.40 18.23
CA PRO A 415 6.02 34.28 18.68
C PRO A 415 7.40 33.96 18.08
N GLU A 416 7.65 32.69 17.75
CA GLU A 416 8.93 32.20 17.21
C GLU A 416 9.15 32.60 15.75
N THR A 417 8.07 32.70 14.94
CA THR A 417 8.15 32.86 13.49
C THR A 417 7.46 34.13 12.96
N GLY A 418 6.67 34.80 13.79
CA GLY A 418 5.80 35.92 13.38
C GLY A 418 4.61 35.50 12.51
N ALA A 419 4.41 34.20 12.26
CA ALA A 419 3.35 33.71 11.37
C ALA A 419 1.95 33.95 11.95
N MET A 420 1.02 34.45 11.12
CA MET A 420 -0.39 34.51 11.48
C MET A 420 -1.03 33.12 11.39
N VAL A 421 -1.80 32.75 12.41
CA VAL A 421 -2.45 31.44 12.51
C VAL A 421 -3.90 31.57 12.98
N ALA A 422 -4.74 30.63 12.58
CA ALA A 422 -6.06 30.42 13.15
C ALA A 422 -5.99 29.29 14.18
N VAL A 423 -6.27 29.60 15.45
CA VAL A 423 -6.23 28.63 16.56
C VAL A 423 -7.66 28.27 16.95
N LYS A 424 -8.12 27.07 16.56
CA LYS A 424 -9.40 26.50 16.96
C LYS A 424 -9.25 25.89 18.35
N ARG A 425 -9.98 26.42 19.33
CA ARG A 425 -10.13 25.85 20.67
C ARG A 425 -11.42 25.05 20.70
N CYS A 426 -11.30 23.73 20.69
CA CYS A 426 -12.43 22.82 20.72
C CYS A 426 -13.13 22.91 22.09
N ILE A 427 -14.45 22.73 22.11
CA ILE A 427 -15.22 22.69 23.35
C ILE A 427 -15.04 21.31 23.97
N ASN A 428 -14.45 21.27 25.17
CA ASN A 428 -14.46 20.03 25.95
C ASN A 428 -15.89 19.76 26.42
N GLY A 429 -16.49 18.68 25.93
CA GLY A 429 -17.61 18.04 26.63
C GLY A 429 -17.18 17.70 28.07
N GLY A 430 -17.97 18.13 29.06
CA GLY A 430 -17.64 17.90 30.47
C GLY A 430 -17.93 16.45 30.86
N GLY A 431 -16.89 15.72 31.29
CA GLY A 431 -16.99 14.34 31.77
C GLY A 431 -16.25 13.36 30.86
N ASP A 432 -15.30 12.63 31.46
CA ASP A 432 -14.46 11.55 30.89
C ASP A 432 -13.69 11.82 29.58
N GLY A 433 -12.35 11.77 29.70
CA GLY A 433 -11.37 12.15 28.66
C GLY A 433 -11.25 11.23 27.45
N GLY A 434 -12.33 10.56 27.04
CA GLY A 434 -12.41 9.75 25.83
C GLY A 434 -12.93 10.53 24.62
N GLN A 435 -14.05 11.25 24.76
CA GLN A 435 -14.82 11.75 23.61
C GLN A 435 -14.11 12.86 22.82
N GLY A 436 -13.69 13.95 23.49
CA GLY A 436 -12.93 15.01 22.82
C GLY A 436 -11.60 14.53 22.23
N LYS A 437 -10.98 13.50 22.83
CA LYS A 437 -9.77 12.87 22.31
C LYS A 437 -10.05 12.07 21.03
N ALA A 438 -11.23 11.45 20.88
CA ALA A 438 -11.64 10.78 19.66
C ALA A 438 -11.89 11.78 18.51
N GLU A 439 -12.59 12.88 18.78
CA GLU A 439 -12.80 13.97 17.81
C GLU A 439 -11.45 14.59 17.37
N PHE A 440 -10.53 14.82 18.32
CA PHE A 440 -9.18 15.29 18.06
C PHE A 440 -8.36 14.34 17.19
N LEU A 441 -8.40 13.04 17.48
CA LEU A 441 -7.68 12.02 16.69
C LEU A 441 -8.31 11.83 15.31
N SER A 442 -9.62 12.04 15.17
CA SER A 442 -10.31 12.08 13.87
C SER A 442 -9.86 13.29 13.03
N GLU A 443 -9.91 14.50 13.60
CA GLU A 443 -9.50 15.72 12.88
C GLU A 443 -7.99 15.72 12.55
N LEU A 444 -7.15 15.09 13.39
CA LEU A 444 -5.73 14.86 13.08
C LEU A 444 -5.48 13.78 12.03
N SER A 445 -6.13 12.61 12.11
CA SER A 445 -5.88 11.51 11.17
C SER A 445 -6.31 11.87 9.75
N ILE A 446 -7.42 12.62 9.63
CA ILE A 446 -7.93 13.14 8.37
C ILE A 446 -6.99 14.22 7.82
N ILE A 447 -6.64 15.25 8.60
CA ILE A 447 -5.99 16.45 8.04
C ILE A 447 -4.46 16.33 7.96
N ALA A 448 -3.80 15.46 8.73
CA ALA A 448 -2.34 15.26 8.63
C ALA A 448 -1.88 14.76 7.24
N GLY A 449 -2.76 14.08 6.49
CA GLY A 449 -2.50 13.65 5.11
C GLY A 449 -3.07 14.58 4.01
N LEU A 450 -4.09 15.39 4.32
CA LEU A 450 -4.79 16.19 3.30
C LEU A 450 -4.03 17.48 2.93
N ARG A 451 -3.40 17.48 1.75
CA ARG A 451 -2.82 18.68 1.10
C ARG A 451 -3.62 19.01 -0.17
N HIS A 452 -4.69 19.79 -0.03
CA HIS A 452 -5.52 20.24 -1.17
C HIS A 452 -5.54 21.77 -1.30
N ARG A 453 -5.57 22.28 -2.54
CA ARG A 453 -5.48 23.73 -2.86
C ARG A 453 -6.60 24.57 -2.21
N ASN A 454 -7.74 23.95 -1.92
CA ASN A 454 -8.94 24.62 -1.40
C ASN A 454 -9.19 24.31 0.09
N LEU A 455 -8.25 23.67 0.80
CA LEU A 455 -8.36 23.40 2.24
C LEU A 455 -7.33 24.22 3.01
N VAL A 456 -7.73 24.76 4.17
CA VAL A 456 -6.82 25.46 5.07
C VAL A 456 -5.84 24.44 5.66
N ARG A 457 -4.53 24.63 5.44
CA ARG A 457 -3.51 23.71 5.93
C ARG A 457 -3.45 23.74 7.47
N LEU A 458 -3.40 22.56 8.08
CA LEU A 458 -3.04 22.39 9.49
C LEU A 458 -1.52 22.57 9.67
N GLN A 459 -1.13 23.54 10.50
CA GLN A 459 0.26 23.74 10.93
C GLN A 459 0.63 22.89 12.16
N GLY A 460 -0.35 22.46 12.96
CA GLY A 460 -0.08 21.70 14.17
C GLY A 460 -1.24 21.63 15.16
N TRP A 461 -0.94 21.10 16.35
CA TRP A 461 -1.90 20.85 17.41
C TRP A 461 -1.30 21.12 18.80
N CYS A 462 -2.13 21.20 19.83
CA CYS A 462 -1.72 21.14 21.23
C CYS A 462 -2.78 20.38 22.03
N HIS A 463 -2.34 19.40 22.84
CA HIS A 463 -3.18 18.70 23.80
C HIS A 463 -2.55 18.80 25.20
N GLN A 464 -2.93 19.84 25.94
CA GLN A 464 -2.35 20.16 27.24
C GLN A 464 -3.39 20.79 28.16
N LYS A 465 -3.26 20.59 29.48
CA LYS A 465 -4.22 21.06 30.51
C LYS A 465 -5.66 20.55 30.30
N GLY A 466 -5.79 19.39 29.62
CA GLY A 466 -7.08 18.84 29.20
C GLY A 466 -7.72 19.58 28.01
N GLU A 467 -7.10 20.62 27.46
CA GLU A 467 -7.62 21.36 26.31
C GLU A 467 -7.03 20.86 25.00
N ILE A 468 -7.87 20.79 23.97
CA ILE A 468 -7.51 20.47 22.59
C ILE A 468 -7.54 21.74 21.75
N LEU A 469 -6.42 22.00 21.07
CA LEU A 469 -6.20 23.16 20.22
C LEU A 469 -5.65 22.71 18.87
N LEU A 470 -6.22 23.21 17.78
CA LEU A 470 -5.77 22.96 16.41
C LEU A 470 -5.33 24.28 15.77
N VAL A 471 -4.21 24.23 15.04
CA VAL A 471 -3.51 25.42 14.50
C VAL A 471 -3.47 25.33 12.99
N TYR A 472 -4.09 26.29 12.31
CA TYR A 472 -4.19 26.35 10.85
C TYR A 472 -3.53 27.62 10.30
N ASP A 473 -3.20 27.60 9.00
CA ASP A 473 -2.87 28.82 8.25
C ASP A 473 -4.00 29.86 8.38
N TYR A 474 -3.65 31.12 8.63
CA TYR A 474 -4.64 32.19 8.68
C TYR A 474 -4.97 32.67 7.25
N MET A 475 -6.19 32.38 6.78
CA MET A 475 -6.75 33.00 5.58
C MET A 475 -7.38 34.36 5.96
N PRO A 476 -7.01 35.47 5.28
CA PRO A 476 -7.51 36.82 5.56
C PRO A 476 -8.89 37.11 4.96
#